data_AF-G2XS12-F1
#
_entry.id   AF-G2XS12-F1
#
_cell.length_a   1.000
_cell.length_b   1.000
_cell.length_c   1.000
_cell.angle_alpha   90.00
_cell.angle_beta   90.00
_cell.angle_gamma   90.00
#
_symmetry.space_group_name_H-M   'P 1'
#
loop_
_entity.id
_entity.type
_entity.pdbx_description
1 polymer ?
#
loop_
_entity_poly.entity_id
_entity_poly.type
_entity_poly.pdbx_seq_one_letter_code
_entity_poly.pdbx_strand_id
1 'polypeptide(L)'
;MRFAKNSSPSGSATLTPSACTCLQDLTATLFSLRRRPEKAQVDQFLVLFTQAMCKWEAVETCTSARHISQSLALLMLMNIQELLALLLDASSSVNAADSPSGGRDSSLAINIGTFTVENEADQKIIAQMLLAVRMKELYSFITRMSAQIKLAGFDDICMDYFHQTEIVRRAVTS
;
A
#
# COMPACT_ATOMS: atom_id res chain seq x y z
N MET A 1 -34.33 41.75 -46.97
CA MET A 1 -32.87 41.61 -46.79
C MET A 1 -32.63 41.05 -45.39
N ARG A 2 -32.19 39.79 -45.28
CA ARG A 2 -31.90 39.10 -44.01
C ARG A 2 -30.38 39.09 -43.81
N PHE A 3 -29.91 39.63 -42.70
CA PHE A 3 -28.50 39.58 -42.30
C PHE A 3 -28.21 38.22 -41.65
N ALA A 4 -27.18 37.54 -42.15
CA ALA A 4 -26.65 36.31 -41.59
C ALA A 4 -26.05 36.57 -40.20
N LYS A 5 -26.52 35.82 -39.19
CA LYS A 5 -25.94 35.78 -37.86
C LYS A 5 -25.11 34.51 -37.75
N ASN A 6 -23.83 34.60 -38.11
CA ASN A 6 -22.84 33.59 -37.76
C ASN A 6 -22.23 33.97 -36.41
N SER A 7 -22.53 33.18 -35.39
CA SER A 7 -21.75 33.14 -34.15
C SER A 7 -21.74 31.70 -33.65
N SER A 8 -20.80 30.93 -34.20
CA SER A 8 -20.38 29.66 -33.60
C SER A 8 -19.45 30.00 -32.43
N PRO A 9 -19.73 29.58 -31.19
CA PRO A 9 -18.68 29.52 -30.19
C PRO A 9 -17.84 28.30 -30.51
N SER A 10 -16.68 28.53 -31.13
CA SER A 10 -15.57 27.57 -31.14
C SER A 10 -15.04 27.48 -29.72
N GLY A 11 -15.76 26.76 -28.87
CA GLY A 11 -15.24 26.25 -27.62
C GLY A 11 -14.35 25.07 -27.97
N SER A 12 -13.07 25.34 -28.21
CA SER A 12 -12.02 24.32 -28.08
C SER A 12 -12.06 23.86 -26.62
N ALA A 13 -12.88 22.84 -26.35
CA ALA A 13 -12.77 22.06 -25.14
C ALA A 13 -11.43 21.35 -25.23
N THR A 14 -10.39 22.01 -24.71
CA THR A 14 -9.15 21.34 -24.34
C THR A 14 -9.57 20.25 -23.37
N LEU A 15 -9.68 19.01 -23.86
CA LEU A 15 -9.81 17.82 -23.04
C LEU A 15 -8.57 17.78 -22.15
N THR A 16 -8.65 18.39 -20.98
CA THR A 16 -7.74 18.06 -19.89
C THR A 16 -7.80 16.54 -19.76
N PRO A 17 -6.67 15.83 -19.86
CA PRO A 17 -6.67 14.39 -19.67
C PRO A 17 -7.37 14.12 -18.36
N SER A 18 -8.47 13.36 -18.40
CA SER A 18 -9.21 12.98 -17.20
C SER A 18 -8.21 12.33 -16.25
N ALA A 19 -7.81 13.05 -15.19
CA ALA A 19 -6.83 12.54 -14.24
C ALA A 19 -7.37 11.22 -13.66
N CYS A 20 -6.55 10.15 -13.66
CA CYS A 20 -7.01 8.91 -13.06
C CYS A 20 -7.23 9.14 -11.57
N THR A 21 -8.49 9.09 -11.14
CA THR A 21 -8.85 9.17 -9.72
C THR A 21 -8.20 8.04 -8.93
N CYS A 22 -8.01 6.88 -9.56
CA CYS A 22 -7.28 5.73 -9.01
C CYS A 22 -5.87 6.09 -8.49
N LEU A 23 -5.12 6.89 -9.27
CA LEU A 23 -3.76 7.29 -8.92
C LEU A 23 -3.77 8.33 -7.82
N GLN A 24 -4.71 9.28 -7.89
CA GLN A 24 -4.90 10.29 -6.85
C GLN A 24 -5.27 9.64 -5.51
N ASP A 25 -6.17 8.67 -5.53
CA ASP A 25 -6.60 7.91 -4.35
C ASP A 25 -5.46 7.07 -3.77
N LEU A 26 -4.62 6.48 -4.62
CA LEU A 26 -3.42 5.76 -4.20
C LEU A 26 -2.43 6.71 -3.52
N THR A 27 -2.11 7.84 -4.15
CA THR A 27 -1.21 8.85 -3.59
C THR A 27 -1.74 9.43 -2.27
N ALA A 28 -3.04 9.68 -2.15
CA ALA A 28 -3.65 10.15 -0.90
C ALA A 28 -3.53 9.11 0.24
N THR A 29 -3.59 7.82 -0.11
CA THR A 29 -3.42 6.72 0.86
C THR A 29 -2.01 6.67 1.41
N LEU A 30 -1.00 6.89 0.56
CA LEU A 30 0.39 7.00 1.01
C LEU A 30 0.59 8.08 2.05
N PHE A 31 0.08 9.29 1.76
CA PHE A 31 0.22 10.39 2.69
C PHE A 31 -0.49 10.10 4.01
N SER A 32 -1.58 9.34 3.98
CA SER A 32 -2.28 8.90 5.17
C SER A 32 -1.49 7.84 5.96
N LEU A 33 -0.88 6.87 5.26
CA LEU A 33 0.00 5.86 5.85
C LEU A 33 1.22 6.48 6.53
N ARG A 34 1.86 7.45 5.88
CA ARG A 34 3.06 8.13 6.38
C ARG A 34 2.79 9.12 7.52
N ARG A 35 1.55 9.63 7.63
CA ARG A 35 1.12 10.52 8.71
C ARG A 35 0.63 9.79 9.95
N ARG A 36 0.65 8.45 9.96
CA ARG A 36 0.24 7.68 11.14
C ARG A 36 1.17 7.99 12.32
N PRO A 37 0.67 7.94 13.57
CA PRO A 37 1.55 7.99 14.73
C PRO A 37 2.54 6.81 14.70
N GLU A 38 3.78 7.04 15.15
CA GLU A 38 4.86 6.02 15.19
C GLU A 38 4.44 4.72 15.90
N LYS A 39 3.47 4.82 16.83
CA LYS A 39 2.79 3.68 17.46
C LYS A 39 1.36 3.53 16.92
N ALA A 40 1.22 3.08 15.68
CA ALA A 40 -0.08 2.64 15.19
C ALA A 40 -0.37 1.24 15.75
N GLN A 41 -1.54 1.04 16.35
CA GLN A 41 -1.98 -0.31 16.75
C GLN A 41 -2.01 -1.23 15.52
N VAL A 42 -1.66 -2.50 15.71
CA VAL A 42 -1.56 -3.49 14.64
C VAL A 42 -2.83 -3.52 13.79
N ASP A 43 -4.01 -3.38 14.40
CA ASP A 43 -5.29 -3.34 13.69
C ASP A 43 -5.41 -2.17 12.73
N GLN A 44 -5.03 -0.98 13.18
CA GLN A 44 -5.08 0.23 12.35
C GLN A 44 -4.15 0.08 11.15
N PHE A 45 -2.97 -0.52 11.36
CA PHE A 45 -2.08 -0.87 10.27
C PHE A 45 -2.71 -1.90 9.31
N LEU A 46 -3.30 -3.00 9.80
CA LEU A 46 -3.91 -4.04 8.97
C LEU A 46 -5.05 -3.48 8.10
N VAL A 47 -5.86 -2.57 8.65
CA VAL A 47 -6.91 -1.87 7.90
C VAL A 47 -6.30 -0.99 6.80
N LEU A 48 -5.30 -0.17 7.15
CA LEU A 48 -4.64 0.71 6.18
C LEU A 48 -3.92 -0.08 5.08
N PHE A 49 -3.29 -1.21 5.43
CA PHE A 49 -2.67 -2.12 4.48
C PHE A 49 -3.70 -2.66 3.50
N THR A 50 -4.83 -3.17 4.00
CA THR A 50 -5.92 -3.70 3.15
C THR A 50 -6.44 -2.62 2.20
N GLN A 51 -6.69 -1.41 2.72
CA GLN A 51 -7.14 -0.28 1.89
C GLN A 51 -6.12 0.11 0.82
N ALA A 52 -4.83 0.12 1.16
CA ALA A 52 -3.78 0.38 0.19
C ALA A 52 -3.80 -0.70 -0.90
N MET A 53 -3.78 -1.99 -0.54
CA MET A 53 -3.79 -3.10 -1.49
C MET A 53 -5.01 -3.06 -2.43
N CYS A 54 -6.21 -2.76 -1.93
CA CYS A 54 -7.40 -2.61 -2.78
C CYS A 54 -7.26 -1.44 -3.78
N LYS A 55 -6.64 -0.33 -3.37
CA LYS A 55 -6.40 0.82 -4.27
C LYS A 55 -5.37 0.49 -5.35
N TRP A 56 -4.37 -0.33 -5.02
CA TRP A 56 -3.43 -0.86 -5.99
C TRP A 56 -4.10 -1.75 -7.05
N GLU A 57 -4.98 -2.66 -6.64
CA GLU A 57 -5.78 -3.47 -7.56
C GLU A 57 -6.66 -2.62 -8.49
N ALA A 58 -7.22 -1.52 -7.97
CA ALA A 58 -7.97 -0.56 -8.78
C ALA A 58 -7.10 0.16 -9.82
N VAL A 59 -5.83 0.45 -9.50
CA VAL A 59 -4.87 1.03 -10.45
C VAL A 59 -4.48 0.00 -11.52
N GLU A 60 -4.22 -1.25 -11.15
CA GLU A 60 -3.87 -2.32 -12.11
C GLU A 60 -5.00 -2.59 -13.12
N THR A 61 -6.25 -2.54 -12.67
CA THR A 61 -7.43 -2.79 -13.50
C THR A 61 -7.87 -1.57 -14.31
N CYS A 62 -7.28 -0.41 -14.06
CA CYS A 62 -7.67 0.83 -14.72
C CYS A 62 -7.08 0.93 -16.14
N THR A 63 -7.95 1.04 -17.14
CA THR A 63 -7.58 1.19 -18.55
C THR A 63 -6.82 2.49 -18.84
N SER A 64 -7.05 3.55 -18.05
CA SER A 64 -6.32 4.82 -18.15
C SER A 64 -4.95 4.80 -17.46
N ALA A 65 -4.71 3.86 -16.55
CA ALA A 65 -3.41 3.62 -15.90
C ALA A 65 -2.67 2.40 -16.49
N ARG A 66 -3.23 1.79 -17.54
CA ARG A 66 -2.83 0.48 -18.11
C ARG A 66 -1.41 0.46 -18.65
N HIS A 67 -0.86 1.61 -18.99
CA HIS A 67 0.55 1.76 -19.27
C HIS A 67 1.24 2.17 -17.98
N ILE A 68 2.06 1.28 -17.43
CA ILE A 68 3.00 1.63 -16.38
C ILE A 68 3.92 2.70 -16.98
N SER A 69 3.69 3.95 -16.61
CA SER A 69 4.66 5.01 -16.84
C SER A 69 5.78 4.88 -15.81
N GLN A 70 6.95 5.43 -16.11
CA GLN A 70 8.05 5.47 -15.14
C GLN A 70 7.62 6.15 -13.83
N SER A 71 6.82 7.22 -13.90
CA SER A 71 6.27 7.90 -12.72
C SER A 71 5.35 7.00 -11.90
N LEU A 72 4.53 6.19 -12.57
CA LEU A 72 3.71 5.19 -11.89
C LEU A 72 4.61 4.13 -11.22
N ALA A 73 5.59 3.56 -11.94
CA ALA A 73 6.53 2.59 -11.39
C ALA A 73 7.28 3.09 -10.14
N LEU A 74 7.72 4.35 -10.14
CA LEU A 74 8.36 4.99 -8.99
C LEU A 74 7.40 5.20 -7.82
N LEU A 75 6.20 5.70 -8.10
CA LEU A 75 5.17 5.87 -7.06
C LEU A 75 4.85 4.52 -6.40
N MET A 76 4.75 3.47 -7.22
CA MET A 76 4.50 2.11 -6.79
C MET A 76 5.66 1.57 -5.91
N LEU A 77 6.92 1.81 -6.31
CA LEU A 77 8.09 1.45 -5.51
C LEU A 77 8.08 2.12 -4.14
N MET A 78 7.83 3.44 -4.09
CA MET A 78 7.79 4.21 -2.84
C MET A 78 6.70 3.69 -1.89
N ASN A 79 5.54 3.31 -2.43
CA ASN A 79 4.47 2.69 -1.65
C ASN A 79 4.89 1.35 -1.05
N ILE A 80 5.52 0.50 -1.85
CA ILE A 80 5.98 -0.83 -1.40
C ILE A 80 6.99 -0.69 -0.27
N GLN A 81 7.96 0.22 -0.43
CA GLN A 81 8.97 0.50 0.58
C GLN A 81 8.34 0.94 1.91
N GLU A 82 7.36 1.85 1.84
CA GLU A 82 6.65 2.30 3.02
C GLU A 82 5.89 1.13 3.66
N LEU A 83 5.04 0.41 2.92
CA LEU A 83 4.26 -0.72 3.44
C LEU A 83 5.16 -1.81 4.07
N LEU A 84 6.32 -2.06 3.47
CA LEU A 84 7.30 -3.01 4.01
C LEU A 84 7.88 -2.53 5.34
N ALA A 85 8.32 -1.27 5.42
CA ALA A 85 8.82 -0.69 6.66
C ALA A 85 7.78 -0.79 7.77
N LEU A 86 6.52 -0.47 7.45
CA LEU A 86 5.41 -0.53 8.41
C LEU A 86 5.08 -1.97 8.85
N LEU A 87 5.18 -2.96 7.96
CA LEU A 87 5.02 -4.38 8.29
C LEU A 87 6.12 -4.89 9.21
N LEU A 88 7.37 -4.54 8.92
CA LEU A 88 8.52 -4.97 9.73
C LEU A 88 8.46 -4.35 11.12
N ASP A 89 8.10 -3.07 11.23
CA ASP A 89 7.92 -2.36 12.48
C ASP A 89 6.79 -2.99 13.33
N ALA A 90 5.62 -3.24 12.72
CA ALA A 90 4.52 -3.93 13.39
C ALA A 90 4.93 -5.33 13.87
N SER A 91 5.65 -6.09 13.03
CA SER A 91 6.12 -7.44 13.38
C SER A 91 7.13 -7.43 14.53
N SER A 92 8.06 -6.46 14.52
CA SER A 92 9.02 -6.26 15.61
C SER A 92 8.32 -5.91 16.92
N SER A 93 7.32 -5.02 16.88
CA SER A 93 6.57 -4.59 18.07
C SER A 93 5.85 -5.76 18.77
N VAL A 94 5.25 -6.66 17.98
CA VAL A 94 4.56 -7.86 18.49
C VAL A 94 5.56 -8.85 19.10
N ASN A 95 6.78 -8.95 18.56
CA ASN A 95 7.82 -9.84 19.07
C ASN A 95 8.56 -9.27 20.30
N ALA A 96 8.67 -7.94 20.43
CA ALA A 96 9.35 -7.29 21.55
C ALA A 96 8.58 -7.37 22.89
N ALA A 97 7.26 -7.64 22.84
CA ALA A 97 6.40 -7.79 24.01
C ALA A 97 6.80 -8.95 24.96
N ASP A 98 7.77 -9.80 24.57
CA ASP A 98 8.32 -10.87 25.41
C ASP A 98 9.37 -10.41 26.44
N SER A 99 9.76 -9.13 26.42
CA SER A 99 10.78 -8.62 27.35
C SER A 99 10.18 -8.41 28.75
N PRO A 100 10.79 -8.96 29.82
CA PRO A 100 10.31 -8.78 31.19
C PRO A 100 10.73 -7.38 31.70
N SER A 101 10.13 -6.33 31.15
CA SER A 101 10.25 -4.98 31.70
C SER A 101 8.93 -4.64 32.38
N GLY A 102 8.97 -4.48 33.70
CA GLY A 102 7.82 -4.21 34.57
C GLY A 102 7.19 -2.83 34.40
N GLY A 103 6.95 -2.41 33.17
CA GLY A 103 6.15 -1.23 32.84
C GLY A 103 4.77 -1.68 32.35
N ARG A 104 3.71 -1.28 33.06
CA ARG A 104 2.33 -1.34 32.57
C ARG A 104 2.19 -0.37 31.39
N ASP A 105 2.65 -0.74 30.20
CA ASP A 105 2.41 0.04 29.00
C ASP A 105 1.65 -0.80 27.98
N SER A 106 0.34 -0.58 27.98
CA SER A 106 -0.66 -0.92 26.96
C SER A 106 -0.63 -2.35 26.44
N SER A 107 -1.48 -3.19 27.04
CA SER A 107 -1.92 -4.45 26.44
C SER A 107 -2.30 -4.22 24.98
N LEU A 108 -1.72 -5.03 24.10
CA LEU A 108 -1.85 -4.93 22.65
C LEU A 108 -3.25 -5.43 22.26
N ALA A 109 -4.28 -4.63 22.56
CA ALA A 109 -5.67 -4.97 22.26
C ALA A 109 -5.84 -5.04 20.74
N ILE A 110 -6.00 -6.27 20.22
CA ILE A 110 -6.30 -6.54 18.82
C ILE A 110 -7.81 -6.71 18.69
N ASN A 111 -8.41 -5.78 17.95
CA ASN A 111 -9.80 -5.79 17.52
C ASN A 111 -9.86 -6.37 16.10
N ILE A 112 -10.30 -7.61 15.99
CA ILE A 112 -10.52 -8.26 14.70
C ILE A 112 -11.97 -8.00 14.30
N GLY A 113 -12.19 -6.86 13.66
CA GLY A 113 -13.55 -6.39 13.35
C GLY A 113 -14.31 -6.08 14.64
N THR A 114 -15.38 -6.82 14.93
CA THR A 114 -16.17 -6.69 16.17
C THR A 114 -15.72 -7.62 17.29
N PHE A 115 -14.73 -8.48 17.05
CA PHE A 115 -14.26 -9.47 18.01
C PHE A 115 -13.06 -8.94 18.80
N THR A 116 -13.20 -8.89 20.12
CA THR A 116 -12.12 -8.65 21.07
C THR A 116 -11.56 -9.98 21.55
N VAL A 117 -10.26 -10.20 21.36
CA VAL A 117 -9.57 -11.35 21.96
C VAL A 117 -9.11 -10.94 23.35
N GLU A 118 -9.50 -11.63 24.41
CA GLU A 118 -9.19 -11.20 25.79
C GLU A 118 -7.84 -11.71 26.30
N ASN A 119 -7.34 -12.81 25.74
CA ASN A 119 -6.09 -13.44 26.12
C ASN A 119 -4.91 -12.82 25.34
N GLU A 120 -3.91 -12.29 26.05
CA GLU A 120 -2.74 -11.62 25.46
C GLU A 120 -1.88 -12.56 24.59
N ALA A 121 -1.76 -13.84 24.96
CA ALA A 121 -1.02 -14.83 24.16
C ALA A 121 -1.77 -15.13 22.85
N ASP A 122 -3.09 -15.27 22.91
CA ASP A 122 -3.92 -15.48 21.72
C ASP A 122 -3.91 -14.24 20.82
N GLN A 123 -4.01 -13.03 21.40
CA GLN A 123 -3.85 -11.78 20.66
C GLN A 123 -2.53 -11.78 19.89
N LYS A 124 -1.41 -12.06 20.57
CA LYS A 124 -0.09 -12.09 19.94
C LYS A 124 -0.01 -13.10 18.79
N ILE A 125 -0.46 -14.33 19.00
CA ILE A 125 -0.46 -15.38 17.97
C ILE A 125 -1.27 -14.92 16.76
N ILE A 126 -2.46 -14.35 17.00
CA ILE A 126 -3.31 -13.89 15.90
C ILE A 126 -2.69 -12.68 15.18
N ALA A 127 -2.09 -11.73 15.89
CA ALA A 127 -1.34 -10.63 15.28
C ALA A 127 -0.22 -11.16 14.37
N GLN A 128 0.59 -12.09 14.86
CA GLN A 128 1.68 -12.70 14.09
C GLN A 128 1.14 -13.39 12.84
N MET A 129 0.05 -14.16 12.97
CA MET A 129 -0.58 -14.82 11.82
C MET A 129 -1.09 -13.80 10.78
N LEU A 130 -1.77 -12.74 11.23
CA LEU A 130 -2.30 -11.70 10.33
C LEU A 130 -1.17 -10.95 9.63
N LEU A 131 -0.13 -10.55 10.35
CA LEU A 131 1.05 -9.87 9.79
C LEU A 131 1.79 -10.77 8.80
N ALA A 132 1.95 -12.06 9.09
CA ALA A 132 2.54 -13.02 8.18
C ALA A 132 1.72 -13.18 6.88
N VAL A 133 0.39 -13.17 6.97
CA VAL A 133 -0.49 -13.16 5.79
C VAL A 133 -0.26 -11.89 4.96
N ARG A 134 -0.19 -10.71 5.59
CA ARG A 134 0.06 -9.44 4.86
C ARG A 134 1.44 -9.41 4.22
N MET A 135 2.45 -9.99 4.87
CA MET A 135 3.78 -10.12 4.31
C MET A 135 3.78 -10.99 3.04
N LYS A 136 3.02 -12.10 3.03
CA LYS A 136 2.84 -12.95 1.84
C LYS A 136 2.08 -12.24 0.72
N GLU A 137 1.02 -11.50 1.05
CA GLU A 137 0.27 -10.70 0.07
C GLU A 137 1.16 -9.65 -0.58
N LEU A 138 1.96 -8.93 0.22
CA LEU A 138 2.93 -7.96 -0.28
C LEU A 138 3.99 -8.63 -1.16
N TYR A 139 4.52 -9.79 -0.76
CA TYR A 139 5.48 -10.55 -1.58
C TYR A 139 4.92 -10.90 -2.97
N SER A 140 3.71 -11.47 -3.02
CA SER A 140 3.05 -11.82 -4.27
C SER A 140 2.78 -10.58 -5.13
N PHE A 141 2.42 -9.48 -4.50
CA PHE A 141 2.23 -8.19 -5.18
C PHE A 141 3.52 -7.67 -5.82
N ILE A 142 4.61 -7.57 -5.06
CA ILE A 142 5.92 -7.10 -5.57
C ILE A 142 6.39 -7.97 -6.73
N THR A 143 6.23 -9.30 -6.62
CA THR A 143 6.63 -10.27 -7.67
C THR A 143 5.87 -10.01 -8.98
N ARG A 144 4.55 -9.82 -8.90
CA ARG A 144 3.71 -9.50 -10.06
C ARG A 144 4.09 -8.16 -10.69
N MET A 145 4.28 -7.12 -9.86
CA MET A 145 4.63 -5.79 -10.36
C MET A 145 6.02 -5.73 -10.97
N SER A 146 7.00 -6.42 -10.38
CA SER A 146 8.35 -6.55 -10.93
C SER A 146 8.31 -7.13 -12.35
N ALA A 147 7.49 -8.17 -12.58
CA ALA A 147 7.31 -8.73 -13.93
C ALA A 147 6.72 -7.71 -14.92
N GLN A 148 5.74 -6.89 -14.51
CA GLN A 148 5.15 -5.86 -15.36
C GLN A 148 6.11 -4.70 -15.66
N ILE A 149 6.90 -4.25 -14.67
CA ILE A 149 7.91 -3.20 -14.82
C ILE A 149 9.03 -3.64 -15.75
N LYS A 150 9.46 -4.89 -15.65
CA LYS A 150 10.43 -5.50 -16.58
C LYS A 150 9.90 -5.53 -18.01
N LEU A 151 8.63 -5.90 -18.22
CA LEU A 151 8.01 -5.86 -19.54
C LEU A 151 7.89 -4.43 -20.12
N ALA A 152 7.81 -3.42 -19.25
CA ALA A 152 7.79 -2.02 -19.65
C ALA A 152 9.18 -1.42 -19.93
N GLY A 153 10.27 -2.17 -19.71
CA GLY A 153 11.65 -1.75 -20.00
C GLY A 153 12.27 -0.82 -18.94
N PHE A 154 11.77 -0.83 -17.70
CA PHE A 154 12.33 -0.02 -16.60
C PHE A 154 13.27 -0.86 -15.73
N ASP A 155 14.40 -1.29 -16.29
CA ASP A 155 15.33 -2.22 -15.64
C ASP A 155 15.90 -1.68 -14.32
N ASP A 156 16.18 -0.38 -14.25
CA ASP A 156 16.71 0.28 -13.05
C ASP A 156 15.73 0.17 -11.86
N ILE A 157 14.42 0.36 -12.14
CA ILE A 157 13.36 0.24 -11.12
C ILE A 157 13.15 -1.24 -10.76
N CYS A 158 13.31 -2.15 -11.72
CA CYS A 158 13.19 -3.58 -11.48
C CYS A 158 14.22 -4.09 -10.45
N MET A 159 15.43 -3.54 -10.44
CA MET A 159 16.47 -3.87 -9.46
C MET A 159 16.06 -3.46 -8.03
N ASP A 160 15.44 -2.29 -7.86
CA ASP A 160 14.94 -1.86 -6.56
C ASP A 160 13.79 -2.75 -6.05
N TYR A 161 12.89 -3.15 -6.96
CA TYR A 161 11.84 -4.14 -6.65
C TYR A 161 12.41 -5.49 -6.21
N PHE A 162 13.47 -5.96 -6.87
CA PHE A 162 14.15 -7.19 -6.49
C PHE A 162 14.73 -7.10 -5.08
N HIS A 163 15.35 -5.95 -4.74
CA HIS A 163 15.83 -5.71 -3.38
C HIS A 163 14.72 -5.76 -2.33
N GLN A 164 13.58 -5.11 -2.59
CA GLN A 164 12.41 -5.17 -1.69
C GLN A 164 11.87 -6.60 -1.57
N THR A 165 11.82 -7.34 -2.68
CA THR A 165 11.39 -8.74 -2.72
C THR A 165 12.25 -9.62 -1.81
N GLU A 166 13.57 -9.43 -1.83
CA GLU A 166 14.49 -10.20 -0.99
C GLU A 166 14.34 -9.89 0.50
N ILE A 167 14.08 -8.64 0.87
CA ILE A 167 13.81 -8.27 2.27
C ILE A 167 12.53 -8.98 2.75
N VAL A 168 11.45 -8.89 1.97
CA VAL A 168 10.17 -9.56 2.28
C VAL A 168 10.36 -11.06 2.34
N ARG A 169 11.06 -11.66 1.37
CA ARG A 169 11.30 -13.11 1.32
C ARG A 169 11.97 -13.60 2.60
N ARG A 170 13.01 -12.91 3.07
CA ARG A 170 13.69 -13.25 4.32
C ARG A 170 12.74 -13.19 5.51
N ALA A 171 11.93 -12.13 5.61
CA ALA A 171 10.96 -11.94 6.68
C ALA A 171 9.80 -12.96 6.67
N VAL A 172 9.45 -13.52 5.51
CA VAL A 172 8.45 -14.61 5.39
C VAL A 172 9.04 -15.97 5.75
N THR A 173 10.34 -16.18 5.53
CA THR A 173 11.01 -17.47 5.75
C THR A 173 11.65 -17.64 7.14
N SER A 174 11.78 -16.55 7.89
CA SER A 174 12.25 -16.52 9.29
C SER A 174 11.11 -16.78 10.26
#